data_AF-A0A0N1LIF0-F1
#
_entry.id   AF-A0A0N1LIF0-F1
#
_cell.length_a   1.000
_cell.length_b   1.000
_cell.length_c   1.000
_cell.angle_alpha   90.00
_cell.angle_beta   90.00
_cell.angle_gamma   90.00
#
_symmetry.space_group_name_H-M   'P 1'
#
loop_
_entity.id
_entity.type
_entity.pdbx_description
1 polymer ?
#
loop_
_entity_poly.entity_id
_entity_poly.type
_entity_poly.pdbx_seq_one_letter_code
_entity_poly.pdbx_strand_id
1 'polypeptide(L)'
;MGHPVVRHVLTTLFALGLSALATAALGWFWVAIGGGPMPIHGWIAMGLGVLGTVGLTWLLMALAFKSHREGWDDQVDNTLDPGRDD
;
A
#
# COMPACT_ATOMS: atom_id res chain seq x y z
N MET A 1 2.17 -27.50 11.64
CA MET A 1 1.23 -26.38 11.42
C MET A 1 2.06 -25.13 11.15
N GLY A 2 2.10 -24.64 9.91
CA GLY A 2 2.89 -23.44 9.59
C GLY A 2 2.36 -22.25 10.37
N HIS A 3 3.22 -21.57 11.13
CA HIS A 3 2.83 -20.43 11.95
C HIS A 3 2.14 -19.38 11.05
N PRO A 4 0.96 -18.86 11.41
CA PRO A 4 0.14 -18.02 10.52
C PRO A 4 0.91 -16.79 10.01
N VAL A 5 1.83 -16.27 10.83
CA VAL A 5 2.74 -15.17 10.47
C VAL A 5 3.68 -15.56 9.33
N VAL A 6 4.27 -16.76 9.36
CA VAL A 6 5.19 -17.23 8.31
C VAL A 6 4.44 -17.32 6.97
N ARG A 7 3.20 -17.82 6.99
CA ARG A 7 2.35 -17.85 5.79
C ARG A 7 2.11 -16.45 5.24
N HIS A 8 1.74 -15.49 6.09
CA HIS A 8 1.51 -14.11 5.66
C HIS A 8 2.77 -13.44 5.10
N VAL A 9 3.92 -13.62 5.75
CA VAL A 9 5.19 -13.09 5.24
C VAL A 9 5.51 -13.68 3.87
N LEU A 10 5.38 -15.00 3.71
CA LEU A 10 5.62 -15.67 2.43
C LEU A 10 4.66 -15.19 1.33
N THR A 11 3.37 -15.03 1.63
CA THR A 11 2.40 -14.53 0.65
C THR A 11 2.69 -13.09 0.24
N THR A 12 3.10 -12.23 1.16
CA THR A 12 3.46 -10.85 0.85
C THR A 12 4.73 -10.78 0.01
N LEU A 13 5.76 -11.57 0.36
CA LEU A 13 6.98 -11.65 -0.45
C LEU A 13 6.70 -12.18 -1.86
N PHE A 14 5.84 -13.20 -1.97
CA PHE A 14 5.41 -13.71 -3.27
C PHE A 14 4.68 -12.65 -4.10
N ALA A 15 3.74 -11.92 -3.50
CA ALA A 15 3.01 -10.85 -4.17
C ALA A 15 3.95 -9.71 -4.64
N LEU A 16 4.94 -9.33 -3.82
CA LEU A 16 5.96 -8.35 -4.19
C LEU A 16 6.81 -8.85 -5.37
N GLY A 17 7.25 -10.11 -5.34
CA GLY A 17 7.98 -10.73 -6.43
C GLY A 17 7.18 -10.79 -7.74
N LEU A 18 5.90 -11.18 -7.66
CA LEU A 18 5.00 -11.20 -8.81
C LEU A 18 4.77 -9.81 -9.40
N SER A 19 4.58 -8.79 -8.54
CA SER A 19 4.43 -7.40 -8.97
C SER A 19 5.68 -6.87 -9.68
N ALA A 20 6.87 -7.14 -9.13
CA ALA A 20 8.13 -6.76 -9.76
C ALA A 20 8.32 -7.45 -11.12
N LEU A 21 7.98 -8.74 -11.21
CA LEU A 21 8.05 -9.50 -12.45
C LEU A 21 7.07 -8.98 -13.52
N ALA A 22 5.82 -8.67 -13.12
CA ALA A 22 4.84 -8.07 -14.01
C ALA A 22 5.30 -6.70 -14.51
N THR A 23 5.85 -5.86 -13.62
CA THR A 23 6.41 -4.54 -13.98
C THR A 23 7.54 -4.67 -14.99
N ALA A 24 8.47 -5.61 -14.77
CA ALA A 24 9.54 -5.90 -15.71
C ALA A 24 8.99 -6.39 -17.06
N ALA A 25 8.05 -7.32 -17.06
CA ALA A 25 7.44 -7.86 -18.28
C ALA A 25 6.73 -6.76 -19.09
N LEU A 26 6.00 -5.86 -18.44
CA LEU A 26 5.38 -4.69 -19.09
C LEU A 26 6.45 -3.76 -19.67
N GLY A 27 7.55 -3.52 -18.95
CA GLY A 27 8.67 -2.72 -19.45
C GLY A 27 9.30 -3.33 -20.70
N TRP A 28 9.49 -4.65 -20.72
CA TRP A 28 9.99 -5.38 -21.90
C TRP A 28 9.00 -5.31 -23.07
N PHE A 29 7.72 -5.53 -22.80
CA PHE A 29 6.67 -5.43 -23.82
C PHE A 29 6.61 -4.03 -24.43
N TRP A 30 6.71 -2.99 -23.61
CA TRP A 30 6.77 -1.60 -24.06
C TRP A 30 7.90 -1.36 -25.07
N VAL A 31 9.09 -1.88 -24.79
CA VAL A 31 10.23 -1.80 -25.72
C VAL A 31 9.96 -2.60 -27.00
N ALA A 32 9.37 -3.78 -26.88
CA ALA A 32 9.07 -4.64 -28.03
C ALA A 32 8.07 -4.01 -29.03
N ILE A 33 7.16 -3.14 -28.56
CA ILE A 33 6.21 -2.41 -29.42
C ILE A 33 6.76 -1.07 -29.94
N GLY A 34 8.07 -0.82 -29.81
CA GLY A 34 8.73 0.39 -30.29
C GLY A 34 8.81 1.53 -29.27
N GLY A 35 8.44 1.28 -28.01
CA GLY A 35 8.65 2.21 -26.92
C GLY A 35 10.13 2.38 -26.60
N GLY A 36 10.55 3.60 -26.27
CA GLY A 36 11.91 3.86 -25.80
C GLY A 36 12.20 3.19 -24.44
N PRO A 37 13.46 2.81 -24.16
CA PRO A 37 13.84 2.24 -22.87
C PRO A 37 13.60 3.25 -21.74
N MET A 38 13.11 2.77 -20.59
CA MET A 38 12.90 3.63 -19.42
C MET A 38 14.24 4.18 -18.91
N PRO A 39 14.39 5.52 -18.79
CA PRO A 39 15.60 6.13 -18.27
C PRO A 39 15.76 5.83 -16.77
N ILE A 40 16.99 5.94 -16.27
CA ILE A 40 17.30 5.69 -14.85
C ILE A 40 16.43 6.53 -13.90
N HIS A 41 16.14 7.78 -14.25
CA HIS A 41 15.26 8.66 -13.49
C HIS A 41 13.82 8.13 -13.41
N GLY A 42 13.33 7.47 -14.47
CA GLY A 42 12.00 6.85 -14.49
C GLY A 42 11.92 5.66 -13.54
N TRP A 43 12.96 4.83 -13.50
CA TRP A 43 13.06 3.73 -12.53
C TRP A 43 13.14 4.23 -11.09
N ILE A 44 13.91 5.29 -10.84
CA ILE A 44 14.01 5.91 -9.51
C ILE A 44 12.65 6.50 -9.09
N ALA A 45 12.00 7.27 -9.97
CA ALA A 45 10.69 7.87 -9.70
C ALA A 45 9.63 6.81 -9.41
N MET A 46 9.60 5.72 -10.20
CA MET A 46 8.68 4.61 -9.97
C MET A 46 8.96 3.91 -8.63
N GLY A 47 10.23 3.63 -8.32
CA GLY A 47 10.62 3.04 -7.04
C GLY A 47 10.22 3.91 -5.85
N LEU A 48 10.48 5.21 -5.92
CA LEU A 48 10.06 6.18 -4.90
C LEU A 48 8.54 6.27 -4.79
N GLY A 49 7.81 6.24 -5.90
CA GLY A 49 6.35 6.20 -5.91
C GLY A 49 5.81 4.99 -5.16
N VAL A 50 6.32 3.79 -5.48
CA VAL A 50 5.92 2.54 -4.82
C VAL A 50 6.24 2.59 -3.32
N LEU A 51 7.46 2.95 -2.93
CA LEU A 51 7.85 3.04 -1.52
C LEU A 51 7.06 4.11 -0.77
N GLY A 52 6.81 5.25 -1.42
CA GLY A 52 6.01 6.34 -0.89
C GLY A 52 4.58 5.92 -0.61
N THR A 53 3.94 5.21 -1.55
CA THR A 53 2.57 4.69 -1.34
C THR A 53 2.53 3.65 -0.22
N VAL A 54 3.45 2.68 -0.19
CA VAL A 54 3.51 1.68 0.88
C VAL A 54 3.72 2.34 2.24
N GLY A 55 4.67 3.27 2.33
CA GLY A 55 4.95 4.02 3.56
C GLY A 55 3.76 4.88 3.99
N LEU A 56 3.08 5.53 3.06
CA LEU A 56 1.88 6.32 3.32
C LEU A 56 0.74 5.44 3.85
N THR A 57 0.44 4.32 3.18
CA THR A 57 -0.60 3.38 3.63
C THR A 57 -0.28 2.84 5.02
N TRP A 58 0.97 2.45 5.27
CA TRP A 58 1.41 2.00 6.59
C TRP A 58 1.22 3.09 7.65
N LEU A 59 1.66 4.32 7.36
CA LEU A 59 1.53 5.46 8.27
C LEU A 59 0.07 5.73 8.61
N LEU A 60 -0.81 5.80 7.60
CA LEU A 60 -2.24 6.02 7.78
C LEU A 60 -2.86 4.92 8.65
N MET A 61 -2.52 3.66 8.37
CA MET A 61 -3.03 2.53 9.15
C MET A 61 -2.52 2.56 10.60
N ALA A 62 -1.24 2.92 10.82
CA ALA A 62 -0.68 3.09 12.15
C ALA A 62 -1.36 4.22 12.93
N LEU A 63 -1.65 5.34 12.27
CA LEU A 63 -2.39 6.45 12.87
C LEU A 63 -3.83 6.06 13.20
N ALA A 64 -4.51 5.31 12.33
CA ALA A 64 -5.85 4.81 12.61
C ALA A 64 -5.88 3.93 13.88
N PHE A 65 -4.93 2.98 14.02
CA PHE A 65 -4.83 2.19 15.24
C PHE A 65 -4.46 3.00 16.47
N LYS A 66 -3.65 4.05 16.31
CA LYS A 66 -3.33 4.97 17.41
C LYS A 66 -4.56 5.76 17.86
N SER A 67 -5.33 6.30 16.91
CA SER A 67 -6.56 7.06 17.13
C SER A 67 -7.54 6.26 17.99
N HIS A 68 -7.80 5.01 17.60
CA HIS A 68 -8.64 4.08 18.33
C HIS A 68 -8.12 3.77 19.74
N ARG A 69 -6.80 3.57 19.92
CA ARG A 69 -6.23 3.26 21.25
C ARG A 69 -6.29 4.43 22.22
N GLU A 70 -6.20 5.65 21.71
CA GLU A 70 -6.25 6.87 22.50
C GLU A 70 -7.69 7.40 22.68
N GLY A 71 -8.70 6.71 22.12
CA GLY A 71 -10.12 7.06 22.28
C GLY A 71 -10.53 8.32 21.52
N TRP A 72 -9.72 8.80 20.56
CA TRP A 72 -10.09 9.95 19.73
C TRP A 72 -11.31 9.66 18.86
N ASP A 73 -11.47 8.40 18.43
CA ASP A 73 -12.62 7.95 17.65
C ASP A 73 -13.92 7.96 18.49
N ASP A 74 -13.81 7.82 19.82
CA ASP A 74 -14.97 7.79 20.74
C ASP A 74 -15.48 9.19 21.13
N GLN A 75 -14.69 10.24 20.88
CA GLN A 75 -15.00 11.63 21.24
C GLN A 75 -15.64 12.42 20.09
N VAL A 76 -16.17 11.72 19.07
CA VAL A 76 -16.86 12.36 17.94
C VAL A 76 -18.14 13.06 18.44
N ASP A 77 -18.29 14.34 18.10
CA ASP A 77 -19.50 15.11 18.37
C ASP A 77 -20.64 14.63 17.44
N ASN A 78 -21.58 13.90 18.01
CA ASN A 78 -22.75 13.35 17.33
C ASN A 78 -24.02 14.19 17.58
N THR A 79 -23.92 15.44 18.04
CA THR A 79 -25.12 16.28 18.26
C THR A 79 -25.97 16.51 17.02
N LEU A 80 -25.39 16.34 15.82
CA LEU A 80 -26.10 16.45 14.54
C LEU A 80 -26.56 15.10 13.96
N ASP A 81 -26.44 13.99 14.70
CA ASP A 81 -26.89 12.67 14.24
C ASP A 81 -28.43 12.58 14.21
N PRO A 82 -29.06 12.46 13.02
CA PRO A 82 -30.51 12.42 12.89
C PRO A 82 -31.16 11.14 13.43
N GLY A 83 -30.37 10.12 13.81
CA GLY A 83 -30.83 8.91 14.49
C GLY A 83 -30.61 8.92 16.01
N ARG A 84 -30.16 10.04 16.59
CA ARG A 84 -29.90 10.16 18.02
C ARG A 84 -31.23 10.36 18.76
N ASP A 85 -31.67 9.30 19.44
CA ASP A 85 -32.71 9.41 20.45
C ASP A 85 -32.15 10.32 21.56
N ASP A 86 -32.77 11.49 21.75
CA ASP A 86 -32.41 12.46 22.79
C ASP A 86 -32.54 11.89 24.21
#